data_AF-A0A956MSU0-F1
#
_entry.id   AF-A0A956MSU0-F1
#
_cell.length_a   1.000
_cell.length_b   1.000
_cell.length_c   1.000
_cell.angle_alpha   90.00
_cell.angle_beta   90.00
_cell.angle_gamma   90.00
#
_symmetry.space_group_name_H-M   'P 1'
#
loop_
_entity.id
_entity.type
_entity.pdbx_description
1 polymer ?
#
loop_
_entity_poly.entity_id
_entity_poly.type
_entity_poly.pdbx_seq_one_letter_code
_entity_poly.pdbx_strand_id
1 'polypeptide(L)' 'MNLKEILQNIIDSKETVALADSEKEWEAGDLLASLSDRMLNRKAHMQAGMYIAEVDEGGYLGRVMYRIKRK' A
#
# COMPACT_ATOMS: atom_id res chain seq x y z
N MET A 1 5.50 -10.06 1.19
CA MET A 1 4.95 -9.14 2.21
C MET A 1 3.46 -8.99 1.97
N ASN A 2 2.71 -8.68 3.02
CA ASN A 2 1.32 -8.27 2.91
C ASN A 2 1.21 -6.74 2.93
N LEU A 3 0.02 -6.22 2.66
CA LEU A 3 -0.24 -4.78 2.64
C LEU A 3 0.08 -4.12 3.98
N LYS A 4 -0.24 -4.78 5.11
CA LYS A 4 0.05 -4.29 6.46
C LYS A 4 1.54 -3.98 6.66
N GLU A 5 2.40 -4.92 6.30
CA GLU A 5 3.86 -4.78 6.41
C GLU A 5 4.36 -3.61 5.55
N ILE A 6 3.80 -3.42 4.35
CA ILE A 6 4.16 -2.30 3.47
C ILE A 6 3.78 -0.96 4.12
N LEU A 7 2.55 -0.84 4.62
CA LEU A 7 2.08 0.40 5.25
C LEU A 7 2.90 0.73 6.51
N GLN A 8 3.21 -0.28 7.33
CA GLN A 8 4.04 -0.10 8.51
C GLN A 8 5.45 0.35 8.14
N ASN A 9 6.06 -0.25 7.11
CA ASN A 9 7.39 0.15 6.65
C ASN A 9 7.43 1.61 6.16
N ILE A 10 6.37 2.10 5.50
CA ILE A 10 6.27 3.50 5.08
C ILE A 10 6.19 4.44 6.30
N ILE A 11 5.41 4.06 7.31
CA ILE A 11 5.28 4.83 8.56
C ILE A 11 6.64 4.88 9.28
N ASP A 12 7.31 3.73 9.38
CA ASP A 12 8.57 3.58 10.10
C ASP A 12 9.73 4.27 9.38
N SER A 13 9.72 4.31 8.04
CA SER A 13 10.71 5.03 7.24
C SER A 13 10.56 6.56 7.33
N LYS A 14 9.46 7.05 7.92
CA LYS A 14 9.09 8.47 8.01
C LYS A 14 9.03 9.16 6.64
N GLU A 15 8.80 8.38 5.58
CA GLU A 15 8.63 8.92 4.25
C GLU A 15 7.30 9.68 4.15
N THR A 16 7.37 10.94 3.71
CA THR A 16 6.18 11.77 3.46
C THR A 16 5.61 11.43 2.08
N VAL A 17 4.98 10.26 1.98
CA VAL A 17 4.27 9.81 0.78
C VAL A 17 2.77 9.75 1.01
N ALA A 18 2.01 10.20 0.03
CA ALA A 18 0.58 9.98 -0.06
C ALA A 18 0.31 8.72 -0.90
N LEU A 19 -0.63 7.90 -0.44
CA LEU A 19 -1.11 6.72 -1.14
C LEU A 19 -2.45 7.08 -1.80
N ALA A 20 -2.49 7.09 -3.12
CA ALA A 20 -3.67 7.47 -3.88
C ALA A 20 -4.39 6.24 -4.43
N ASP A 21 -5.68 6.10 -4.13
CA ASP A 21 -6.57 5.19 -4.86
C ASP A 21 -7.32 5.96 -5.98
N SER A 22 -8.40 5.37 -6.50
CA SER A 22 -9.22 6.00 -7.55
C SER A 22 -10.07 7.17 -7.06
N GLU A 23 -10.29 7.28 -5.75
CA GLU A 23 -11.23 8.25 -5.16
C GLU A 23 -10.50 9.37 -4.43
N LYS A 24 -9.42 9.05 -3.70
CA LYS A 24 -8.69 10.05 -2.89
C LYS A 24 -7.26 9.62 -2.54
N GLU A 25 -6.59 10.54 -1.86
CA GLU A 25 -5.27 10.34 -1.29
C GLU A 25 -5.37 10.05 0.20
N TRP A 26 -4.44 9.25 0.68
CA TRP A 26 -4.39 8.78 2.04
C TRP A 26 -2.99 8.87 2.61
N GLU A 27 -2.90 9.09 3.92
CA GLU A 27 -1.68 8.85 4.67
C GLU A 27 -1.59 7.35 5.03
N ALA A 28 -0.37 6.81 5.10
CA ALA A 28 -0.17 5.38 5.36
C ALA A 28 -0.76 4.94 6.70
N GLY A 29 -0.67 5.79 7.73
CA GLY A 29 -1.28 5.56 9.05
C GLY A 29 -2.80 5.49 8.99
N ASP A 30 -3.43 6.40 8.24
CA ASP A 30 -4.89 6.42 8.08
C ASP A 30 -5.40 5.19 7.32
N LEU A 31 -4.68 4.74 6.28
CA LEU A 31 -4.99 3.50 5.58
C LEU A 31 -4.84 2.28 6.50
N LEU A 32 -3.77 2.22 7.29
CA LEU A 32 -3.53 1.12 8.22
C LEU A 32 -4.65 1.02 9.27
N ALA A 33 -5.19 2.14 9.73
CA ALA A 33 -6.28 2.17 10.70
C ALA A 33 -7.68 1.96 10.11
N SER A 34 -7.89 2.31 8.83
CA SER A 34 -9.22 2.26 8.18
C SER A 34 -9.51 0.94 7.47
N LEU A 35 -8.47 0.21 7.03
CA LEU A 35 -8.64 -1.04 6.31
C LEU A 35 -8.98 -2.21 7.24
N SER A 36 -9.83 -3.13 6.75
CA SER A 36 -10.11 -4.39 7.45
C SER A 36 -8.89 -5.32 7.49
N ASP A 37 -8.83 -6.20 8.49
CA ASP A 37 -7.77 -7.22 8.59
C ASP A 37 -7.64 -8.08 7.33
N ARG A 38 -8.76 -8.36 6.65
CA ARG A 38 -8.75 -9.10 5.39
C ARG A 38 -7.99 -8.35 4.30
N MET A 39 -8.16 -7.04 4.21
CA MET A 39 -7.45 -6.20 3.24
C MET A 39 -5.97 -6.08 3.60
N LEU A 40 -5.68 -5.84 4.89
CA LEU A 40 -4.32 -5.71 5.40
C LEU A 40 -3.48 -6.97 5.21
N ASN A 41 -4.09 -8.14 5.28
CA ASN A 41 -3.42 -9.43 5.06
C ASN A 41 -3.28 -9.82 3.58
N ARG A 42 -3.76 -9.03 2.62
CA ARG A 42 -3.56 -9.33 1.19
C ARG A 42 -2.07 -9.28 0.84
N LYS A 43 -1.62 -10.26 0.06
CA LYS A 43 -0.26 -10.22 -0.52
C LYS A 43 -0.16 -9.04 -1.46
N ALA A 44 0.87 -8.24 -1.25
CA ALA A 44 1.10 -7.04 -2.02
C ALA A 44 2.60 -6.82 -2.22
N HIS A 45 2.91 -6.03 -3.23
CA HIS A 45 4.26 -5.59 -3.54
C HIS A 45 4.29 -4.09 -3.69
N MET A 46 5.27 -3.45 -3.03
CA MET A 46 5.54 -2.03 -3.18
C MET A 46 6.70 -1.82 -4.14
N GLN A 47 6.44 -1.12 -5.23
CA GLN A 47 7.48 -0.56 -6.07
C GLN A 47 7.73 0.89 -5.65
N ALA A 48 8.89 1.13 -5.02
CA ALA A 48 9.24 2.41 -4.42
C ALA A 48 9.07 3.59 -5.41
N GLY A 49 8.38 4.64 -4.95
CA GLY A 49 8.10 5.82 -5.76
C GLY A 49 7.10 5.64 -6.90
N MET A 50 6.47 4.47 -7.03
CA MET A 50 5.48 4.20 -8.09
C MET A 50 4.14 3.74 -7.54
N TYR A 51 4.04 2.52 -6.99
CA TYR A 51 2.75 1.96 -6.58
C TYR A 51 2.88 0.79 -5.59
N ILE A 52 1.74 0.45 -4.98
CA ILE A 52 1.48 -0.80 -4.27
C ILE A 52 0.47 -1.59 -5.12
N ALA A 53 0.81 -2.83 -5.47
CA ALA A 53 -0.05 -3.73 -6.24
C ALA A 53 -0.30 -5.04 -5.48
N GLU A 54 -1.45 -5.66 -5.70
CA GLU A 54 -1.72 -7.01 -5.23
C GLU A 54 -0.81 -8.01 -5.93
N VAL A 55 -0.43 -9.05 -5.20
CA VAL A 55 0.27 -10.20 -5.75
C VAL A 55 -0.69 -11.37 -5.76
N ASP A 56 -0.90 -11.97 -6.93
CA ASP A 56 -1.77 -13.12 -7.08
C ASP A 56 -1.14 -14.42 -6.52
N GLU A 57 -1.88 -15.52 -6.61
CA GLU A 57 -1.40 -16.83 -6.13
C GLU A 57 -0.19 -17.36 -6.94
N GLY A 58 -0.05 -16.92 -8.20
CA GLY A 58 1.09 -17.25 -9.06
C GLY A 58 2.34 -16.41 -8.80
N GLY A 59 2.25 -15.38 -7.95
CA GLY A 59 3.36 -14.48 -7.65
C GLY A 59 3.49 -13.30 -8.63
N TYR A 60 2.51 -13.07 -9.49
CA TYR A 60 2.50 -11.99 -10.45
C TYR A 60 1.86 -10.72 -9.87
N LEU A 61 2.30 -9.55 -10.36
CA LEU A 61 1.69 -8.28 -10.03
C LEU A 61 0.32 -8.19 -10.71
N GLY A 62 -0.72 -8.11 -9.88
CA GLY A 62 -2.09 -7.93 -10.31
C GLY A 62 -2.50 -6.46 -10.28
N ARG A 63 -3.65 -6.21 -9.66
CA ARG A 63 -4.25 -4.87 -9.60
C ARG A 63 -3.40 -3.92 -8.78
N VAL A 64 -3.16 -2.71 -9.31
CA VAL A 64 -2.64 -1.59 -8.52
C VAL A 64 -3.67 -1.17 -7.48
N MET A 65 -3.30 -1.28 -6.20
CA MET A 65 -4.13 -0.87 -5.07
C MET A 65 -4.01 0.63 -4.82
N TYR A 66 -2.76 1.10 -4.75
CA TYR A 66 -2.45 2.49 -4.42
C TYR A 66 -1.28 2.98 -5.27
N ARG A 67 -1.36 4.20 -5.80
CA ARG A 67 -0.22 4.91 -6.41
C ARG A 67 0.50 5.71 -5.33
N ILE A 68 1.82 5.72 -5.39
CA ILE A 68 2.64 6.50 -4.46
C ILE A 68 2.82 7.89 -5.06
N LYS A 69 2.43 8.92 -4.30
CA LYS A 69 2.71 10.31 -4.61
C LYS A 69 3.63 10.88 -3.54
N ARG A 70 4.79 11.37 -3.94
CA ARG A 70 5.68 12.10 -3.03
C ARG A 70 5.10 13.49 -2.80
N LYS A 71 4.96 13.88 -1.53
CA LYS A 71 4.64 15.27 -1.16
C LYS A 71 5.88 16.14 -1.25
#